data_AF-W2IZF8-F1
#
_entry.id   AF-W2IZF8-F1
#
_cell.length_a   1.000
_cell.length_b   1.000
_cell.length_c   1.000
_cell.angle_alpha   90.00
_cell.angle_beta   90.00
_cell.angle_gamma   90.00
#
_symmetry.space_group_name_H-M   'P 1'
#
loop_
_entity.id
_entity.type
_entity.pdbx_description
1 polymer ?
#
loop_
_entity_poly.entity_id
_entity_poly.type
_entity_poly.pdbx_seq_one_letter_code
_entity_poly.pdbx_strand_id
1 'polypeptide(L)' 'MGAELSKPAEPNPCAGEMGTYVKCVEAKTAESGGLRDGEECEKESEAYRECRRKVKELKAAVKK' A
#
# COMPACT_ATOMS: atom_id res chain seq x y z
N MET A 1 -7.98 -9.88 18.60
CA MET A 1 -7.21 -9.27 17.49
C MET A 1 -7.61 -9.98 16.22
N GLY A 2 -8.35 -9.32 15.33
CA GLY A 2 -8.78 -9.89 14.05
C GLY A 2 -8.44 -8.90 12.95
N ALA A 3 -7.31 -9.11 12.28
CA ALA A 3 -6.97 -8.39 11.07
C ALA A 3 -7.95 -8.85 9.97
N GLU A 4 -8.86 -7.97 9.59
CA GLU A 4 -9.76 -8.14 8.46
C GLU A 4 -8.92 -8.12 7.16
N LEU A 5 -8.25 -9.24 6.87
CA LEU A 5 -7.92 -9.62 5.51
C LEU A 5 -9.24 -9.96 4.82
N SER A 6 -9.47 -9.40 3.63
CA SER A 6 -10.52 -9.73 2.65
C SER A 6 -11.49 -8.59 2.36
N LYS A 7 -11.00 -7.58 1.65
CA LYS A 7 -11.78 -7.03 0.55
C LYS A 7 -11.10 -7.48 -0.75
N PRO A 8 -11.79 -8.17 -1.67
CA PRO A 8 -11.30 -8.28 -3.03
C PRO A 8 -11.19 -6.85 -3.54
N ALA A 9 -9.96 -6.36 -3.64
CA ALA A 9 -9.72 -5.03 -4.16
C ALA A 9 -10.30 -5.00 -5.57
N GLU A 10 -11.27 -4.11 -5.79
CA GLU A 10 -11.51 -3.51 -7.11
C GLU A 10 -10.17 -3.31 -7.83
N PRO A 11 -10.09 -3.33 -9.17
CA PRO A 11 -8.83 -3.13 -9.89
C PRO A 11 -8.21 -1.78 -9.48
N ASN A 12 -7.40 -1.84 -8.43
CA ASN A 12 -6.80 -0.71 -7.81
C ASN A 12 -5.53 -0.56 -8.63
N PRO A 13 -5.41 0.50 -9.44
CA PRO A 13 -4.19 0.73 -10.22
C PRO A 13 -2.93 0.81 -9.33
N CYS A 14 -3.10 0.95 -8.02
CA CYS A 14 -2.05 0.96 -7.01
C CYS A 14 -1.87 -0.37 -6.26
N ALA A 15 -2.52 -1.46 -6.71
CA ALA A 15 -2.41 -2.77 -6.07
C ALA A 15 -0.98 -3.33 -6.12
N GLY A 16 -0.20 -2.99 -7.15
CA GLY A 16 1.22 -3.33 -7.23
C GLY A 16 2.01 -2.72 -6.08
N GLU A 17 1.91 -1.40 -5.90
CA GLU A 17 2.57 -0.66 -4.82
C GLU A 17 2.10 -1.13 -3.44
N MET A 18 0.80 -1.42 -3.29
CA MET A 18 0.24 -1.97 -2.06
C MET A 18 0.84 -3.35 -1.74
N GLY A 19 1.01 -4.20 -2.76
CA GLY A 19 1.62 -5.52 -2.61
C GLY A 19 3.10 -5.43 -2.23
N THR A 20 3.84 -4.46 -2.76
CA THR A 20 5.24 -4.20 -2.39
C THR A 20 5.35 -3.74 -0.93
N TYR A 21 4.48 -2.82 -0.50
CA TYR A 21 4.41 -2.37 0.88
C TYR A 21 4.11 -3.53 1.84
N VAL A 22 3.10 -4.35 1.53
CA VAL A 22 2.75 -5.51 2.37
C VAL A 22 3.90 -6.52 2.43
N LYS A 23 4.57 -6.81 1.31
CA LYS A 23 5.75 -7.70 1.30
C LYS A 23 6.90 -7.15 2.13
N CYS A 24 7.15 -5.83 2.09
CA CYS A 24 8.13 -5.20 2.94
C CYS A 24 7.76 -5.39 4.41
N VAL A 25 6.50 -5.11 4.79
CA VAL A 25 6.02 -5.26 6.16
C VAL A 25 6.16 -6.71 6.63
N GLU A 26 5.76 -7.69 5.82
CA GLU A 26 5.88 -9.11 6.15
C GLU A 26 7.35 -9.55 6.28
N ALA A 27 8.22 -9.13 5.37
CA ALA A 27 9.65 -9.42 5.44
C ALA A 27 10.28 -8.83 6.71
N LYS A 28 10.02 -7.57 7.03
CA LYS A 28 10.54 -6.91 8.25
C LYS A 28 9.93 -7.46 9.53
N THR A 29 8.66 -7.88 9.48
CA THR A 29 8.02 -8.56 10.60
C THR A 29 8.67 -9.93 10.86
N ALA A 30 9.04 -10.65 9.80
CA ALA A 30 9.76 -11.92 9.90
C ALA A 30 11.23 -11.76 10.32
N GLU A 31 11.94 -10.73 9.85
CA GLU A 31 13.36 -10.50 10.15
C GLU A 31 13.59 -9.83 11.53
N SER A 32 12.86 -8.76 11.82
CA SER A 32 13.11 -7.91 13.01
C SER A 32 12.10 -8.15 14.15
N GLY A 33 11.12 -9.04 13.94
CA GLY A 33 10.02 -9.28 14.89
C GLY A 33 8.93 -8.21 14.86
N GLY A 34 8.92 -7.34 13.84
CA GLY A 34 7.93 -6.30 13.65
C GLY A 34 8.52 -5.00 13.13
N LEU A 35 7.68 -4.21 12.47
CA LEU A 35 8.03 -2.89 11.93
C LEU A 35 8.05 -1.89 13.10
N ARG A 36 9.25 -1.59 13.64
CA ARG A 36 9.37 -0.80 14.89
C ARG A 36 9.05 0.69 14.73
N ASP A 37 9.34 1.29 13.58
CA ASP A 37 9.31 2.75 13.44
C ASP A 37 8.56 3.28 12.20
N GLY A 38 7.83 2.44 11.45
CA GLY A 38 7.14 2.89 10.24
C GLY A 38 8.07 3.21 9.05
N GLU A 39 9.35 3.46 9.31
CA GLU A 39 10.35 3.95 8.35
C GLU A 39 10.80 2.89 7.34
N GLU A 40 10.91 1.60 7.74
CA GLU A 40 11.49 0.56 6.87
C GLU A 40 10.71 0.31 5.58
N CYS A 41 9.40 0.60 5.58
CA CYS A 41 8.53 0.48 4.41
C CYS A 41 7.87 1.83 4.06
N GLU A 42 8.38 2.95 4.59
CA GLU A 42 7.84 4.29 4.33
C GLU A 42 7.88 4.60 2.85
N LYS A 43 8.98 4.25 2.18
CA LYS A 43 9.17 4.44 0.74
C LYS A 43 8.10 3.74 -0.09
N GLU A 44 7.79 2.48 0.22
CA GLU A 44 6.72 1.74 -0.47
C GLU A 44 5.33 2.28 -0.12
N SER A 45 5.14 2.75 1.13
CA SER A 45 3.90 3.38 1.57
C SER A 45 3.66 4.74 0.89
N GLU A 46 4.71 5.54 0.70
CA GLU A 46 4.67 6.79 -0.05
C GLU A 46 4.34 6.54 -1.50
N ALA A 47 4.96 5.54 -2.12
CA ALA A 47 4.70 5.16 -3.51
C ALA A 47 3.22 4.75 -3.70
N TYR A 48 2.66 3.96 -2.77
CA TYR A 48 1.23 3.65 -2.74
C TYR A 48 0.34 4.89 -2.57
N ARG A 49 0.70 5.82 -1.66
CA ARG A 49 -0.05 7.08 -1.45
C ARG A 49 0.03 8.00 -2.68
N GLU A 50 1.18 8.06 -3.34
CA GLU A 50 1.39 8.86 -4.56
C GLU A 50 0.56 8.30 -5.70
N CYS A 51 0.59 6.97 -5.90
CA CYS A 51 -0.25 6.32 -6.89
C CYS A 51 -1.73 6.64 -6.64
N ARG A 52 -2.21 6.56 -5.39
CA ARG A 52 -3.60 6.90 -5.06
C ARG A 52 -3.94 8.36 -5.34
N ARG A 53 -3.00 9.29 -5.11
CA ARG A 53 -3.19 10.71 -5.47
C ARG A 53 -3.32 10.88 -6.98
N LYS A 54 -2.39 10.32 -7.75
CA LYS A 54 -2.41 10.37 -9.23
C LYS A 54 -3.69 9.74 -9.78
N VAL A 55 -4.11 8.59 -9.26
CA VAL A 55 -5.33 7.89 -9.68
C VAL A 55 -6.58 8.68 -9.33
N LYS A 56 -6.60 9.35 -8.18
CA LYS A 56 -7.70 10.26 -7.80
C LYS A 56 -7.78 11.45 -8.77
N GLU A 57 -6.65 12.04 -9.14
CA GLU A 57 -6.60 13.12 -10.14
C GLU A 57 -7.02 12.64 -11.53
N LEU A 58 -6.54 11.48 -11.98
CA LEU A 58 -6.93 10.88 -13.25
C LEU A 58 -8.43 10.54 -13.29
N LYS A 59 -8.97 9.94 -12.22
CA LYS A 59 -10.42 9.70 -12.12
C LYS A 59 -11.23 10.99 -12.11
N ALA A 60 -10.72 12.06 -11.48
CA ALA A 60 -11.38 13.37 -11.49
C ALA A 60 -11.33 14.02 -12.88
N ALA A 61 -10.23 13.83 -13.63
CA ALA A 61 -10.07 14.32 -14.99
C ALA A 61 -10.90 13.55 -16.03
N VAL A 62 -11.03 12.23 -15.87
CA VAL A 62 -11.84 11.36 -16.75
C VAL A 62 -13.35 11.54 -16.53
N LYS A 63 -13.77 12.08 -15.39
CA LYS A 63 -15.18 12.32 -15.06
C LYS A 63 -15.73 13.67 -15.59
N LYS A 64 -14.96 14.38 -16.42
CA LYS A 64 -15.40 15.61 -17.11
C LYS A 64 -15.97 15.33 -18.49
#